data_AF-A0A8H6DX19-F1
#
_entry.id   AF-A0A8H6DX19-F1
#
_cell.length_a   1.000
_cell.length_b   1.000
_cell.length_c   1.000
_cell.angle_alpha   90.00
_cell.angle_beta   90.00
_cell.angle_gamma   90.00
#
_symmetry.space_group_name_H-M   'P 1'
#
loop_
_entity.id
_entity.type
_entity.pdbx_description
1 polymer ?
#
loop_
_entity_poly.entity_id
_entity_poly.type
_entity_poly.pdbx_seq_one_letter_code
_entity_poly.pdbx_strand_id
1 'polypeptide(L)' 'MAQSIATEHGGEPNPLEITGLCLLSLDGGRMRGLSTLCIPQGIITRLNNERQNIGLSIVKPCEVFDLISSTSTGG' A
#
# COMPACT_ATOMS: atom_id res chain seq x y z
N MET A 1 16.10 15.80 -1.96
CA MET A 1 16.88 14.76 -1.25
C MET A 1 15.89 13.79 -0.63
N ALA A 2 15.50 12.73 -1.37
CA ALA A 2 14.61 11.70 -0.84
C ALA A 2 15.48 10.48 -0.49
N GLN A 3 15.61 10.21 0.81
CA GLN A 3 16.41 9.10 1.32
C GLN A 3 15.58 7.82 1.20
N SER A 4 16.10 6.88 0.41
CA SER A 4 15.54 5.54 0.25
C SER A 4 15.89 4.73 1.50
N ILE A 5 14.88 4.22 2.18
CA ILE A 5 15.01 3.24 3.27
C ILE A 5 15.54 1.93 2.69
N ALA A 6 16.87 1.78 2.67
CA ALA A 6 17.52 0.52 2.30
C ALA A 6 17.34 -0.48 3.45
N THR A 7 16.55 -1.52 3.20
CA THR A 7 16.58 -2.72 4.03
C THR A 7 17.79 -3.52 3.59
N GLU A 8 18.68 -3.80 4.53
CA GLU A 8 20.04 -4.30 4.26
C GLU A 8 19.98 -5.80 3.99
N HIS A 9 19.77 -6.20 2.74
CA HIS A 9 20.04 -7.56 2.26
C HIS A 9 20.99 -7.47 1.07
N GLY A 10 22.21 -7.98 1.25
CA GLY A 10 23.28 -8.02 0.25
C GLY A 10 23.02 -9.03 -0.87
N GLY A 11 21.86 -8.93 -1.53
CA GLY A 11 21.52 -9.61 -2.77
C GLY A 11 20.86 -8.59 -3.70
N GLU A 12 21.11 -8.70 -5.00
CA GLU A 12 20.48 -7.89 -6.04
C GLU A 12 19.02 -7.58 -5.71
N PRO A 13 18.57 -6.31 -5.83
CA PRO A 13 17.22 -5.94 -5.43
C PRO A 13 16.23 -6.80 -6.20
N ASN A 14 15.37 -7.49 -5.47
CA ASN A 14 14.43 -8.43 -6.07
C ASN A 14 13.59 -7.64 -7.09
N PRO A 15 13.45 -8.07 -8.35
CA PRO A 15 12.65 -7.34 -9.34
C PRO A 15 11.20 -7.11 -8.88
N LEU A 16 10.71 -7.90 -7.91
CA LEU A 16 9.44 -7.69 -7.22
C LEU A 16 9.41 -6.44 -6.32
N GLU A 17 10.55 -5.99 -5.80
CA GLU A 17 10.67 -4.79 -4.96
C GLU A 17 10.73 -3.50 -5.79
N ILE A 18 11.13 -3.59 -7.07
CA ILE A 18 11.29 -2.42 -7.96
C ILE A 18 10.15 -2.33 -8.99
N THR A 19 9.64 -3.48 -9.47
CA THR A 19 8.67 -3.57 -10.58
C THR A 19 7.54 -4.57 -10.33
N GLY A 20 7.45 -5.11 -9.11
CA GLY A 20 6.40 -6.05 -8.76
C GLY A 20 5.03 -5.36 -8.71
N LEU A 21 4.00 -6.07 -9.18
CA LEU A 21 2.62 -5.61 -9.07
C LEU A 21 2.21 -5.53 -7.60
N CYS A 22 1.68 -4.40 -7.17
CA CYS A 22 1.14 -4.20 -5.83
C CYS A 22 -0.36 -4.50 -5.84
N LEU A 23 -0.73 -5.70 -5.42
CA LEU A 23 -2.11 -6.16 -5.40
C LEU A 23 -2.69 -6.09 -3.99
N LEU A 24 -3.89 -5.51 -3.85
CA LEU A 24 -4.66 -5.51 -2.61
C LEU A 24 -5.88 -6.40 -2.79
N SER A 25 -5.97 -7.48 -2.02
CA SER A 25 -7.17 -8.33 -1.93
C SER A 25 -7.84 -8.13 -0.58
N LEU A 26 -9.11 -7.74 -0.57
CA LEU A 26 -9.91 -7.59 0.63
C LEU A 26 -10.92 -8.73 0.72
N ASP A 27 -10.72 -9.61 1.71
CA ASP A 27 -11.65 -10.72 1.95
C ASP A 27 -13.00 -10.23 2.45
N GLY A 28 -14.07 -10.85 1.94
CA GLY A 28 -15.46 -10.55 2.29
C GLY A 28 -15.78 -10.86 3.75
N GLY A 29 -15.82 -9.83 4.59
CA GLY A 29 -16.09 -9.93 6.03
C GLY A 29 -17.57 -9.85 6.46
N ARG A 30 -18.54 -9.88 5.52
CA ARG A 30 -19.97 -9.56 5.77
C ARG A 30 -20.11 -8.23 6.53
N MET A 31 -20.70 -8.22 7.73
CA MET A 31 -20.91 -7.01 8.55
C MET A 31 -19.62 -6.45 9.18
N ARG A 32 -18.51 -7.20 9.15
CA ARG A 32 -17.16 -6.72 9.54
C ARG A 32 -16.38 -6.09 8.38
N GLY A 33 -17.00 -5.91 7.21
CA GLY A 33 -16.33 -5.34 6.03
C GLY A 33 -15.79 -3.91 6.24
N LEU A 34 -16.42 -3.11 7.12
CA LEU A 34 -15.95 -1.75 7.40
C LEU A 34 -14.59 -1.73 8.13
N SER A 35 -14.32 -2.69 9.03
CA SER A 35 -13.00 -2.77 9.66
C SER A 35 -11.91 -3.13 8.65
N THR A 36 -12.25 -3.87 7.59
CA THR A 36 -11.32 -4.19 6.50
C THR A 36 -10.94 -2.94 5.70
N LEU A 37 -11.82 -1.93 5.57
CA LEU A 37 -11.51 -0.65 4.91
C LEU A 37 -10.61 0.26 5.74
N CYS A 38 -10.62 0.12 7.07
CA CYS A 38 -9.71 0.88 7.94
C CYS A 38 -8.24 0.48 7.75
N ILE A 39 -7.96 -0.74 7.29
CA ILE A 39 -6.60 -1.24 7.06
C ILE A 39 -5.90 -0.50 5.91
N PRO A 40 -6.42 -0.50 4.66
CA PRO A 40 -5.79 0.26 3.58
C PRO A 40 -5.80 1.76 3.84
N GLN A 41 -6.81 2.30 4.53
CA GLN A 41 -6.81 3.69 4.97
C GLN A 41 -5.64 3.98 5.92
N GLY A 42 -5.39 3.13 6.92
CA GLY A 42 -4.24 3.26 7.82
C GLY A 42 -2.90 3.13 7.10
N ILE A 43 -2.79 2.20 6.15
CA ILE A 43 -1.59 2.01 5.33
C ILE A 43 -1.29 3.26 4.50
N ILE A 44 -2.27 3.77 3.76
CA ILE A 44 -2.10 4.96 2.91
C ILE A 44 -1.85 6.22 3.74
N THR A 45 -2.50 6.34 4.91
CA THR A 45 -2.24 7.46 5.83
C THR A 45 -0.79 7.45 6.30
N ARG A 46 -0.29 6.30 6.77
CA ARG A 46 1.10 6.17 7.22
C ARG A 46 2.09 6.40 6.07
N LEU A 47 1.80 5.85 4.89
CA LEU A 47 2.59 6.05 3.69
C LEU A 47 2.70 7.53 3.30
N ASN A 48 1.59 8.26 3.40
CA ASN A 48 1.55 9.68 3.11
C ASN A 48 2.27 10.53 4.15
N ASN A 49 2.22 10.15 5.44
CA ASN A 49 3.03 10.81 6.47
C ASN A 49 4.54 10.67 6.18
N GLU A 50 5.00 9.46 5.85
CA GLU A 50 6.40 9.23 5.47
C GLU A 50 6.79 10.04 4.20
N ARG A 51 5.91 10.06 3.19
CA ARG A 51 6.11 10.85 1.97
C ARG A 51 6.18 12.36 2.25
N GLN A 52 5.31 12.89 3.10
CA GLN A 52 5.34 14.29 3.49
C GLN A 52 6.63 14.66 4.23
N ASN A 53 7.14 13.79 5.10
CA ASN A 53 8.40 14.01 5.80
C ASN A 53 9.60 14.18 4.85
N ILE A 54 9.55 13.56 3.67
CA ILE A 54 10.56 13.69 2.62
C ILE A 54 10.16 14.66 1.48
N GLY A 55 9.08 15.43 1.68
CA GLY A 55 8.63 16.47 0.75
C GLY A 55 7.92 15.96 -0.51
N LEU A 56 7.43 14.72 -0.52
CA LEU A 56 6.66 14.15 -1.62
C LEU A 56 5.16 14.42 -1.48
N SER A 57 4.44 14.39 -2.60
CA SER A 57 2.98 14.56 -2.64
C SER A 57 2.24 13.37 -2.02
N ILE A 58 1.05 13.66 -1.50
CA ILE A 58 0.09 12.64 -1.05
C ILE A 58 -0.31 11.78 -2.25
N VAL A 59 -0.36 10.47 -2.04
CA VAL A 59 -0.83 9.49 -3.01
C VAL A 59 -2.14 8.85 -2.55
N LYS A 60 -3.00 8.54 -3.51
CA LYS A 60 -4.25 7.81 -3.32
C LYS A 60 -3.99 6.31 -3.37
N PRO A 61 -4.88 5.48 -2.79
CA PRO A 61 -4.76 4.02 -2.87
C PRO A 61 -4.63 3.51 -4.32
N CYS A 62 -5.38 4.09 -5.26
CA CYS A 62 -5.33 3.73 -6.69
C CYS A 62 -4.04 4.15 -7.42
N GLU A 63 -3.20 4.99 -6.81
CA GLU A 63 -1.87 5.34 -7.33
C GLU A 63 -0.78 4.42 -6.75
N VAL A 64 -1.14 3.57 -5.78
CA VAL A 64 -0.22 2.67 -5.06
C VAL A 64 -0.49 1.21 -5.41
N PHE A 65 -1.77 0.82 -5.54
CA PHE A 65 -2.17 -0.55 -5.85
C PHE A 65 -2.62 -0.66 -7.31
N ASP A 66 -1.99 -1.56 -8.06
CA ASP A 66 -2.30 -1.83 -9.47
C ASP A 66 -3.65 -2.53 -9.64
N LEU A 67 -4.07 -3.30 -8.62
CA LEU A 67 -5.37 -3.93 -8.56
C LEU A 67 -5.85 -3.95 -7.12
N ILE A 68 -7.07 -3.46 -6.91
CA ILE A 68 -7.81 -3.62 -5.67
C ILE A 68 -8.97 -4.55 -5.99
N SER A 69 -8.96 -5.73 -5.39
CA SER A 69 -10.02 -6.73 -5.56
C SER A 69 -10.66 -7.03 -4.22
N SER A 70 -11.95 -7.29 -4.23
CA SER A 70 -12.70 -7.60 -3.04
C SER A 70 -13.87 -8.52 -3.35
N THR A 71 -14.35 -9.22 -2.33
CA THR A 71 -15.52 -10.11 -2.44
C THR A 71 -16.63 -9.67 -1.49
N SER A 72 -17.89 -9.73 -1.95
CA SER A 72 -19.09 -9.36 -1.16
C SER A 72 -19.11 -7.88 -0.73
N THR A 73 -19.11 -7.56 0.58
CA THR A 73 -19.25 -6.18 1.10
C THR A 73 -17.99 -5.32 1.00
N GLY A 74 -16.89 -5.87 0.49
CA GLY A 74 -15.63 -5.14 0.33
C GLY A 74 -15.49 -4.40 -1.02
N GLY A 75 -16.47 -4.50 -1.92
CA GLY A 75 -16.50 -3.86 -3.24
C GLY A 75 -17.03 -2.44 -3.22
#